data_AF-A0A957ITW8-F1
#
_entry.id   AF-A0A957ITW8-F1
#
_cell.length_a   1.000
_cell.length_b   1.000
_cell.length_c   1.000
_cell.angle_alpha   90.00
_cell.angle_beta   90.00
_cell.angle_gamma   90.00
#
_symmetry.space_group_name_H-M   'P 1'
#
loop_
_entity.id
_entity.type
_entity.pdbx_description
1 polymer ?
#
loop_
_entity_poly.entity_id
_entity_poly.type
_entity_poly.pdbx_seq_one_letter_code
_entity_poly.pdbx_strand_id
1 'polypeptide(L)'
;FHHVQLIQGSAHTVLWTGCAPAIFDEVYVNFPDPWPKHPQRRVINDTFLHLLASRMGENGRLAIATDHADYAAWITDCLERTPYFTSRLPTTFVTEDNERLRTKYEQFAIADGRTCHYYHWQRNKTAVANLFHPPKERPMPHTILRTPLTLSEISGRFNKPYASEGGYTVRLIEIFQSPHYPALLIDTYISEPALNQHVALSIHQRDDGTMIVGLREIGFPRPTNGVHFAIHAVTQWLLGLHSDTVLVKSNLNFDDT
;
A
#
# COMPACT_ATOMS: atom_id res chain seq x y z
N PHE A 1 8.50 23.93 16.83
CA PHE A 1 9.19 23.46 15.62
C PHE A 1 8.45 23.96 14.40
N HIS A 2 8.93 25.02 13.72
CA HIS A 2 8.27 25.56 12.52
C HIS A 2 8.75 24.93 11.21
N HIS A 3 9.79 24.10 11.27
CA HIS A 3 10.45 23.47 10.10
C HIS A 3 10.50 21.93 10.22
N VAL A 4 9.66 21.35 11.08
CA VAL A 4 9.54 19.89 11.23
C VAL A 4 8.07 19.54 11.13
N GLN A 5 7.77 18.59 10.26
CA GLN A 5 6.44 18.03 10.12
C GLN A 5 6.51 16.52 10.31
N LEU A 6 5.45 15.96 10.90
CA LEU A 6 5.29 14.53 11.05
C LEU A 6 4.09 14.11 10.20
N ILE A 7 4.29 13.08 9.38
CA ILE A 7 3.24 12.47 8.58
C ILE A 7 3.10 11.02 9.04
N GLN A 8 1.90 10.64 9.46
CA GLN A 8 1.59 9.26 9.80
C GLN A 8 1.15 8.53 8.54
N GLY A 9 1.89 7.49 8.13
CA GLY A 9 1.52 6.64 7.01
C GLY A 9 2.68 5.79 6.51
N SER A 10 2.40 4.89 5.57
CA SER A 10 3.45 4.19 4.83
C SER A 10 4.26 5.20 4.02
N ALA A 11 5.58 5.16 4.13
CA ALA A 11 6.48 6.02 3.34
C ALA A 11 6.21 5.87 1.84
N HIS A 12 5.90 4.65 1.38
CA HIS A 12 5.54 4.37 -0.01
C HIS A 12 4.30 5.17 -0.45
N THR A 13 3.21 5.09 0.31
CA THR A 13 1.98 5.83 0.01
C THR A 13 2.18 7.34 0.08
N VAL A 14 2.92 7.84 1.08
CA VAL A 14 3.18 9.27 1.22
C VAL A 14 3.99 9.79 0.03
N LEU A 15 5.10 9.12 -0.32
CA LEU A 15 5.93 9.50 -1.46
C LEU A 15 5.15 9.43 -2.79
N TRP A 16 4.35 8.38 -3.00
CA TRP A 16 3.62 8.21 -4.23
C TRP A 16 2.53 9.27 -4.38
N THR A 17 1.69 9.44 -3.35
CA THR A 17 0.43 10.19 -3.47
C THR A 17 0.50 11.63 -2.97
N GLY A 18 1.42 11.93 -2.04
CA GLY A 18 1.49 13.21 -1.34
C GLY A 18 2.70 14.08 -1.70
N CYS A 19 3.67 13.55 -2.44
CA CYS A 19 4.90 14.27 -2.79
C CYS A 19 4.94 14.56 -4.30
N ALA A 20 5.14 15.83 -4.65
CA ALA A 20 5.45 16.20 -6.02
C ALA A 20 6.83 15.66 -6.44
N PRO A 21 7.09 15.52 -7.76
CA PRO A 21 8.41 15.15 -8.24
C PRO A 21 9.50 16.15 -7.80
N ALA A 22 10.72 15.64 -7.59
CA ALA A 22 11.92 16.43 -7.33
C ALA A 22 11.85 17.46 -6.18
N ILE A 23 11.19 17.12 -5.06
CA ILE A 23 11.06 18.00 -3.88
C ILE A 23 12.04 17.70 -2.74
N PHE A 24 12.72 16.55 -2.78
CA PHE A 24 13.65 16.15 -1.72
C PHE A 24 15.10 16.35 -2.12
N ASP A 25 15.82 17.15 -1.33
CA ASP A 25 17.27 17.32 -1.44
C ASP A 25 18.03 16.23 -0.68
N GLU A 26 17.50 15.77 0.45
CA GLU A 26 18.13 14.73 1.27
C GLU A 26 17.08 13.76 1.83
N VAL A 27 17.39 12.47 1.80
CA VAL A 27 16.53 11.39 2.30
C VAL A 27 17.35 10.46 3.18
N TYR A 28 16.80 10.14 4.35
CA TYR A 28 17.41 9.26 5.33
C TYR A 28 16.51 8.05 5.58
N VAL A 29 17.06 6.85 5.47
CA VAL A 29 16.39 5.59 5.82
C VAL A 29 17.21 4.90 6.90
N ASN A 30 16.74 4.98 8.15
CA ASN A 30 17.52 4.60 9.32
C ASN A 30 16.99 3.32 9.94
N PHE A 31 17.78 2.24 9.90
CA PHE A 31 17.51 0.95 10.52
C PHE A 31 16.09 0.42 10.21
N PRO A 32 15.69 0.35 8.91
CA PRO A 32 14.39 -0.19 8.55
C PRO A 32 14.30 -1.67 8.96
N ASP A 33 13.08 -2.12 9.27
CA ASP A 33 12.85 -3.51 9.68
C ASP A 33 13.39 -4.49 8.61
N PRO A 34 14.29 -5.43 8.99
CA PRO A 34 14.94 -6.34 8.05
C PRO A 34 14.05 -7.47 7.53
N TRP A 35 12.92 -7.74 8.18
CA TRP A 35 11.97 -8.79 7.83
C TRP A 35 12.61 -10.13 7.39
N PRO A 36 13.38 -10.83 8.25
CA PRO A 36 14.17 -12.00 7.85
C PRO A 36 13.34 -13.13 7.23
N LYS A 37 12.11 -13.32 7.71
CA LYS A 37 11.16 -14.35 7.21
C LYS A 37 10.24 -13.86 6.11
N HIS A 38 10.21 -12.55 5.84
CA HIS A 38 9.29 -11.91 4.91
C HIS A 38 9.98 -10.80 4.11
N PRO A 39 11.05 -11.11 3.35
CA PRO A 39 11.88 -10.11 2.68
C PRO A 39 11.09 -9.19 1.72
N GLN A 40 9.94 -9.64 1.20
CA GLN A 40 9.01 -8.82 0.40
C GLN A 40 8.45 -7.59 1.14
N ARG A 41 8.57 -7.54 2.47
CA ARG A 41 8.15 -6.39 3.30
C ARG A 41 9.26 -5.34 3.49
N ARG A 42 10.47 -5.61 3.00
CA ARG A 42 11.58 -4.66 3.04
C ARG A 42 11.22 -3.40 2.27
N VAL A 43 11.37 -2.25 2.93
CA VAL A 43 11.08 -0.94 2.33
C VAL A 43 12.00 -0.66 1.15
N ILE A 44 13.29 -1.00 1.26
CA ILE A 44 14.23 -0.84 0.14
C ILE A 44 14.03 -2.01 -0.82
N ASN A 45 13.60 -1.69 -2.03
CA ASN A 45 13.51 -2.58 -3.17
C ASN A 45 13.55 -1.72 -4.45
N ASP A 46 13.61 -2.36 -5.61
CA ASP A 46 13.75 -1.67 -6.90
C ASP A 46 12.62 -0.66 -7.16
N THR A 47 11.37 -1.04 -6.87
CA THR A 47 10.19 -0.17 -7.02
C THR A 47 10.27 1.05 -6.10
N PHE A 48 10.68 0.84 -4.84
CA PHE A 48 10.85 1.93 -3.88
C PHE A 48 11.98 2.88 -4.29
N LEU A 49 13.11 2.37 -4.80
CA LEU A 49 14.20 3.20 -5.28
C LEU A 49 13.79 4.01 -6.52
N HIS A 50 13.02 3.44 -7.45
CA HIS A 50 12.45 4.19 -8.57
C HIS A 50 11.49 5.28 -8.07
N LEU A 51 10.56 4.94 -7.17
CA LEU A 51 9.66 5.92 -6.56
C LEU A 51 10.45 7.06 -5.92
N LEU A 52 11.44 6.72 -5.10
CA LEU A 52 12.27 7.68 -4.42
C LEU A 52 13.04 8.58 -5.40
N ALA A 53 13.64 7.99 -6.44
CA ALA A 53 14.35 8.72 -7.48
C ALA A 53 13.46 9.72 -8.22
N SER A 54 12.16 9.45 -8.34
CA SER A 54 11.19 10.37 -8.95
C SER A 54 10.84 11.56 -8.04
N ARG A 55 11.02 11.42 -6.72
CA ARG A 55 10.69 12.46 -5.73
C ARG A 55 11.91 13.25 -5.26
N MET A 56 13.11 12.74 -5.49
CA MET A 56 14.37 13.43 -5.20
C MET A 56 14.82 14.32 -6.36
N GLY A 57 15.35 15.50 -6.04
CA GLY A 57 16.00 16.38 -7.01
C GLY A 57 17.30 15.77 -7.55
N GLU A 58 17.76 16.24 -8.72
CA GLU A 58 19.10 15.91 -9.21
C GLU A 58 20.13 16.30 -8.15
N ASN A 59 21.14 15.45 -7.92
CA ASN A 59 22.17 15.61 -6.89
C ASN A 59 21.66 15.45 -5.45
N GLY A 60 20.38 15.12 -5.25
CA GLY A 60 19.83 14.83 -3.92
C GLY A 60 20.53 13.64 -3.26
N ARG A 61 20.70 13.69 -1.94
CA ARG A 61 21.50 12.71 -1.17
C ARG A 61 20.60 11.67 -0.54
N LEU A 62 20.99 10.40 -0.68
CA LEU A 62 20.33 9.26 -0.08
C LEU A 62 21.28 8.61 0.93
N ALA A 63 20.89 8.64 2.20
CA ALA A 63 21.60 7.97 3.28
C ALA A 63 20.77 6.80 3.82
N ILE A 64 21.29 5.57 3.71
CA ILE A 64 20.65 4.37 4.25
C ILE A 64 21.58 3.77 5.30
N ALA A 65 21.03 3.33 6.42
CA ALA A 65 21.77 2.64 7.48
C ALA A 65 21.04 1.36 7.91
N THR A 66 21.78 0.26 8.06
CA THR A 66 21.26 -1.00 8.62
C THR A 66 22.34 -1.76 9.37
N ASP A 67 21.98 -2.48 10.41
CA ASP A 67 22.84 -3.38 11.19
C ASP A 67 22.59 -4.86 10.88
N HIS A 68 21.76 -5.16 9.87
CA HIS A 68 21.40 -6.52 9.50
C HIS A 68 22.11 -6.94 8.20
N ALA A 69 23.01 -7.91 8.29
CA ALA A 69 23.85 -8.35 7.16
C ALA A 69 23.05 -8.74 5.90
N ASP A 70 22.02 -9.59 6.03
CA ASP A 70 21.21 -10.00 4.86
C ASP A 70 20.40 -8.86 4.24
N TYR A 71 20.11 -7.81 5.03
CA TYR A 71 19.43 -6.64 4.49
C TYR A 71 20.44 -5.70 3.86
N ALA A 72 21.66 -5.59 4.41
CA ALA A 72 22.75 -4.88 3.76
C ALA A 72 23.07 -5.48 2.37
N ALA A 73 23.20 -6.80 2.27
CA ALA A 73 23.40 -7.48 0.98
C ALA A 73 22.26 -7.14 -0.01
N TRP A 74 21.02 -7.19 0.45
CA TRP A 74 19.86 -6.82 -0.36
C TRP A 74 19.86 -5.34 -0.80
N ILE A 75 20.19 -4.41 0.10
CA ILE A 75 20.27 -2.98 -0.21
C ILE A 75 21.38 -2.74 -1.25
N THR A 76 22.52 -3.42 -1.11
CA THR A 76 23.63 -3.39 -2.06
C THR A 76 23.14 -3.82 -3.44
N ASP A 77 22.52 -4.99 -3.55
CA ASP A 77 22.00 -5.51 -4.83
C ASP A 77 21.00 -4.54 -5.49
N CYS A 78 20.08 -3.96 -4.71
CA CYS A 78 19.10 -3.00 -5.24
C CYS A 78 19.74 -1.69 -5.70
N LEU A 79 20.72 -1.16 -4.95
CA LEU A 79 21.41 0.08 -5.28
C LEU A 79 22.35 -0.08 -6.47
N GLU A 80 23.04 -1.22 -6.60
CA GLU A 80 23.91 -1.50 -7.74
C GLU A 80 23.13 -1.78 -9.02
N ARG A 81 21.90 -2.33 -8.91
CA ARG A 81 21.02 -2.57 -10.05
C ARG A 81 20.29 -1.31 -10.54
N THR A 82 20.05 -0.33 -9.68
CA THR A 82 19.27 0.85 -10.06
C THR A 82 20.08 1.84 -10.90
N PRO A 83 19.54 2.37 -12.01
CA PRO A 83 20.28 3.34 -12.85
C PRO A 83 20.20 4.78 -12.32
N TYR A 84 19.45 5.02 -11.23
CA TYR A 84 19.08 6.36 -10.79
C TYR A 84 19.99 6.95 -9.70
N PHE A 85 20.81 6.12 -9.07
CA PHE A 85 21.68 6.55 -7.98
C PHE A 85 23.12 6.13 -8.24
N THR A 86 24.05 6.89 -7.69
CA THR A 86 25.50 6.60 -7.72
C THR A 86 26.06 6.72 -6.31
N SER A 87 26.95 5.81 -5.93
CA SER A 87 27.66 5.93 -4.65
C SER A 87 28.48 7.23 -4.60
N ARG A 88 28.48 7.88 -3.44
CA ARG A 88 29.36 9.01 -3.12
C ARG A 88 30.67 8.57 -2.46
N LEU A 89 30.81 7.27 -2.22
CA LEU A 89 31.99 6.65 -1.62
C LEU A 89 32.74 5.84 -2.69
N PRO A 90 34.02 5.52 -2.46
CA PRO A 90 34.76 4.59 -3.32
C PRO A 90 34.17 3.17 -3.34
N THR A 91 33.33 2.84 -2.36
CA THR A 91 32.66 1.55 -2.17
C THR A 91 31.14 1.71 -2.17
N THR A 92 30.39 0.61 -2.22
CA THR A 92 28.92 0.63 -2.14
C THR A 92 28.42 1.08 -0.76
N PHE A 93 29.11 0.65 0.30
CA PHE A 93 28.87 1.08 1.68
C PHE A 93 30.18 1.15 2.46
N VAL A 94 30.12 1.73 3.66
CA VAL A 94 31.16 1.67 4.69
C VAL A 94 30.57 1.11 5.97
N THR A 95 31.41 0.53 6.83
CA THR A 95 31.00 -0.01 8.14
C THR A 95 31.26 0.95 9.30
N GLU A 96 31.92 2.08 9.02
CA GLU A 96 32.21 3.14 9.96
C GLU A 96 31.83 4.48 9.34
N ASP A 97 31.07 5.27 10.08
CA ASP A 97 30.63 6.60 9.66
C ASP A 97 30.64 7.54 10.87
N ASN A 98 31.70 8.35 10.97
CA ASN A 98 31.91 9.26 12.10
C ASN A 98 31.21 10.61 11.92
N GLU A 99 30.75 10.93 10.71
CA GLU A 99 30.09 12.21 10.40
C GLU A 99 28.58 12.14 10.66
N ARG A 100 28.04 10.91 10.74
CA ARG A 100 26.62 10.67 10.96
C ARG A 100 26.18 10.93 12.40
N LEU A 101 25.05 11.63 12.53
CA LEU A 101 24.33 11.73 13.79
C LEU A 101 23.76 10.36 14.17
N ARG A 102 24.32 9.75 15.22
CA ARG A 102 23.95 8.41 15.64
C ARG A 102 22.53 8.37 16.21
N THR A 103 21.74 7.42 15.72
CA THR A 103 20.40 7.19 16.27
C THR A 103 20.45 6.35 17.55
N LYS A 104 19.36 6.33 18.32
CA LYS A 104 19.23 5.44 19.50
C LYS A 104 19.41 3.96 19.11
N TYR A 105 18.88 3.54 17.96
CA TYR A 105 18.98 2.16 17.46
C TYR A 105 20.41 1.77 17.08
N GLU A 106 21.12 2.70 16.45
CA GLU A 106 22.53 2.55 16.09
C GLU A 106 23.42 2.32 17.32
N GLN A 107 23.16 3.05 18.41
CA GLN A 107 23.89 2.87 19.66
C GLN A 107 23.66 1.49 20.26
N PHE A 108 22.43 0.96 20.21
CA PHE A 108 22.15 -0.41 20.65
C PHE A 108 22.82 -1.45 19.76
N ALA A 109 22.79 -1.27 18.44
CA ALA A 109 23.44 -2.18 17.50
C ALA A 109 24.94 -2.30 17.79
N ILE A 110 25.61 -1.16 17.96
CA ILE A 110 27.04 -1.11 18.28
C ILE A 110 27.32 -1.73 19.66
N ALA A 111 26.49 -1.45 20.67
CA ALA A 111 26.64 -2.03 22.01
C ALA A 111 26.51 -3.56 22.00
N ASP A 112 25.65 -4.10 21.13
CA ASP A 112 25.49 -5.55 20.91
C ASP A 112 26.59 -6.16 20.01
N GLY A 113 27.58 -5.36 19.58
CA GLY A 113 28.66 -5.81 18.71
C GLY A 113 28.23 -6.07 17.26
N ARG A 114 27.06 -5.57 16.83
CA ARG A 114 26.57 -5.73 15.45
C ARG A 114 27.30 -4.76 14.51
N THR A 115 27.59 -5.25 13.30
CA THR A 115 28.21 -4.43 12.25
C THR A 115 27.14 -3.62 11.51
N CYS A 116 27.24 -2.30 11.59
CA CYS A 116 26.42 -1.40 10.82
C CYS A 116 26.98 -1.22 9.41
N HIS A 117 26.09 -1.00 8.44
CA HIS A 117 26.39 -0.76 7.03
C HIS A 117 25.73 0.57 6.64
N TYR A 118 26.55 1.51 6.17
CA TYR A 118 26.15 2.86 5.84
C TYR A 118 26.33 3.12 4.34
N TYR A 119 25.24 3.50 3.68
CA TYR A 119 25.19 3.80 2.26
C TYR A 119 25.04 5.31 2.09
N HIS A 120 25.98 5.93 1.38
CA HIS A 120 25.91 7.34 0.99
C HIS A 120 25.85 7.43 -0.52
N TRP A 121 24.64 7.57 -1.04
CA TRP A 121 24.36 7.58 -2.47
C TRP A 121 23.79 8.93 -2.88
N GLN A 122 23.80 9.20 -4.18
CA GLN A 122 23.32 10.45 -4.76
C GLN A 122 22.44 10.18 -5.96
N ARG A 123 21.32 10.91 -6.05
CA ARG A 123 20.46 10.93 -7.23
C ARG A 123 21.23 11.52 -8.40
N ASN A 124 21.48 10.70 -9.43
CA ASN A 124 22.23 11.11 -10.61
C ASN A 124 21.34 11.83 -11.65
N LYS A 125 21.86 12.10 -12.85
CA LYS A 125 21.15 12.81 -13.92
C LYS A 125 20.23 11.92 -14.78
N THR A 126 20.24 10.60 -14.56
CA THR A 126 19.43 9.66 -15.34
C THR A 126 17.97 10.06 -15.26
N ALA A 127 17.29 10.22 -16.39
CA ALA A 127 15.87 10.56 -16.40
C ALA A 127 15.04 9.45 -15.73
N VAL A 128 14.07 9.82 -14.90
CA VAL A 128 13.18 8.88 -14.21
C VAL A 128 11.81 8.97 -14.85
N ALA A 129 11.32 7.86 -15.40
CA ALA A 129 9.95 7.78 -15.88
C ALA A 129 8.98 8.00 -14.71
N ASN A 130 7.97 8.87 -14.90
CA ASN A 130 6.94 9.07 -13.90
C ASN A 130 5.91 7.94 -13.98
N LEU A 131 6.19 6.83 -13.30
CA LEU A 131 5.27 5.69 -13.20
C LEU A 131 4.30 5.82 -12.01
N PHE A 132 4.51 6.83 -11.16
CA PHE A 132 3.86 6.94 -9.85
C PHE A 132 2.82 8.06 -9.84
N HIS A 133 1.75 7.86 -10.61
CA HIS A 133 0.64 8.80 -10.64
C HIS A 133 -0.27 8.63 -9.42
N PRO A 134 -0.69 9.71 -8.75
CA PRO A 134 -1.67 9.61 -7.68
C PRO A 134 -2.95 8.91 -8.14
N PRO A 135 -3.54 8.00 -7.34
CA PRO A 135 -4.79 7.36 -7.67
C PRO A 135 -5.88 8.40 -7.94
N LYS A 136 -6.59 8.23 -9.06
CA LYS A 136 -7.73 9.06 -9.42
C LYS A 136 -8.96 8.59 -8.65
N GLU A 137 -9.62 9.49 -7.95
CA GLU A 137 -10.93 9.22 -7.37
C GLU A 137 -11.98 9.10 -8.47
N ARG A 138 -12.83 8.08 -8.34
CA ARG A 138 -13.93 7.76 -9.25
C ARG A 138 -15.27 8.10 -8.59
N PRO A 139 -16.37 8.14 -9.35
CA PRO A 139 -17.71 8.25 -8.76
C PRO A 139 -17.96 7.12 -7.75
N MET A 140 -18.74 7.41 -6.70
CA MET A 140 -19.03 6.47 -5.62
C MET A 140 -19.52 5.10 -6.14
N PRO A 141 -18.78 4.00 -5.91
CA PRO A 141 -19.12 2.69 -6.48
C PRO A 141 -20.26 1.99 -5.73
N HIS A 142 -21.13 1.33 -6.49
CA HIS A 142 -22.14 0.41 -6.01
C HIS A 142 -22.61 -0.57 -7.10
N THR A 143 -23.14 -1.70 -6.66
CA THR A 143 -23.91 -2.63 -7.49
C THR A 143 -25.29 -2.86 -6.88
N ILE A 144 -26.25 -3.21 -7.71
CA ILE A 144 -27.60 -3.61 -7.30
C ILE A 144 -27.84 -5.03 -7.79
N LEU A 145 -28.20 -5.91 -6.88
CA LEU A 145 -28.43 -7.34 -7.11
C LEU A 145 -29.85 -7.70 -6.67
N ARG A 146 -30.39 -8.79 -7.23
CA ARG A 146 -31.58 -9.47 -6.71
C ARG A 146 -31.21 -10.90 -6.37
N THR A 147 -31.57 -11.38 -5.19
CA THR A 147 -31.28 -12.74 -4.72
C THR A 147 -32.45 -13.27 -3.90
N PRO A 148 -32.75 -14.58 -3.95
CA PRO A 148 -33.74 -15.19 -3.06
C PRO A 148 -33.22 -15.36 -1.63
N LEU A 149 -31.93 -15.18 -1.38
CA LEU A 149 -31.31 -15.37 -0.06
C LEU A 149 -31.64 -14.20 0.88
N THR A 150 -31.86 -14.54 2.15
CA THR A 150 -31.94 -13.57 3.24
C THR A 150 -30.54 -13.10 3.66
N LEU A 151 -30.46 -11.95 4.35
CA LEU A 151 -29.19 -11.44 4.88
C LEU A 151 -28.53 -12.41 5.88
N SER A 152 -29.33 -13.15 6.66
CA SER A 152 -28.81 -14.15 7.60
C SER A 152 -28.18 -15.35 6.88
N GLU A 153 -28.78 -15.80 5.77
CA GLU A 153 -28.20 -16.87 4.96
C GLU A 153 -26.92 -16.42 4.25
N ILE A 154 -26.88 -15.18 3.76
CA ILE A 154 -25.68 -14.58 3.18
C ILE A 154 -24.56 -14.52 4.23
N SER A 155 -24.85 -13.97 5.41
CA SER A 155 -23.88 -13.88 6.51
C SER A 155 -23.41 -15.26 6.97
N GLY A 156 -24.31 -16.25 7.05
CA GLY A 156 -23.98 -17.62 7.43
C GLY A 156 -23.09 -18.37 6.42
N ARG A 157 -23.03 -17.91 5.17
CA ARG A 157 -22.18 -18.46 4.11
C ARG A 157 -20.87 -17.67 3.92
N PHE A 158 -20.61 -16.66 4.75
CA PHE A 158 -19.40 -15.87 4.64
C PHE A 158 -18.15 -16.69 4.98
N ASN A 159 -17.22 -16.75 4.02
CA ASN A 159 -16.02 -17.57 4.09
C ASN A 159 -14.73 -16.74 3.92
N LYS A 160 -14.77 -15.45 4.25
CA LYS A 160 -13.63 -14.51 4.13
C LYS A 160 -13.01 -14.52 2.72
N PRO A 161 -13.79 -14.26 1.67
CA PRO A 161 -13.31 -14.39 0.31
C PRO A 161 -12.14 -13.43 0.04
N TYR A 162 -11.27 -13.89 -0.86
CA TYR A 162 -10.05 -13.23 -1.29
C TYR A 162 -10.09 -13.08 -2.80
N ALA A 163 -9.75 -11.90 -3.30
CA ALA A 163 -9.63 -11.64 -4.73
C ALA A 163 -8.33 -10.90 -5.01
N SER A 164 -7.65 -11.25 -6.10
CA SER A 164 -6.46 -10.53 -6.55
C SER A 164 -6.36 -10.54 -8.06
N GLU A 165 -6.24 -9.37 -8.65
CA GLU A 165 -6.15 -9.16 -10.10
C GLU A 165 -5.51 -7.80 -10.38
N GLY A 166 -4.68 -7.67 -11.42
CA GLY A 166 -4.16 -6.37 -11.88
C GLY A 166 -3.41 -5.53 -10.83
N GLY A 167 -2.78 -6.16 -9.82
CA GLY A 167 -2.11 -5.45 -8.71
C GLY A 167 -3.05 -4.96 -7.60
N TYR A 168 -4.34 -5.26 -7.70
CA TYR A 168 -5.31 -5.10 -6.63
C TYR A 168 -5.45 -6.40 -5.85
N THR A 169 -5.46 -6.31 -4.53
CA THR A 169 -5.73 -7.43 -3.63
C THR A 169 -6.78 -7.00 -2.63
N VAL A 170 -7.85 -7.78 -2.51
CA VAL A 170 -8.96 -7.52 -1.60
C VAL A 170 -9.13 -8.71 -0.67
N ARG A 171 -9.22 -8.41 0.61
CA ARG A 171 -9.47 -9.39 1.66
C ARG A 171 -10.69 -8.95 2.47
N LEU A 172 -11.75 -9.75 2.41
CA LEU A 172 -12.87 -9.58 3.32
C LEU A 172 -12.52 -10.27 4.65
N ILE A 173 -12.49 -9.50 5.73
CA ILE A 173 -11.99 -9.94 7.03
C ILE A 173 -13.10 -10.57 7.86
N GLU A 174 -14.21 -9.86 7.97
CA GLU A 174 -15.34 -10.22 8.83
C GLU A 174 -16.64 -9.60 8.29
N ILE A 175 -17.77 -10.24 8.60
CA ILE A 175 -19.10 -9.76 8.25
C ILE A 175 -19.91 -9.56 9.53
N PHE A 176 -20.64 -8.44 9.58
CA PHE A 176 -21.47 -8.05 10.71
C PHE A 176 -22.89 -7.82 10.20
N GLN A 177 -23.87 -8.37 10.91
CA GLN A 177 -25.28 -8.12 10.62
C GLN A 177 -25.83 -7.06 11.57
N SER A 178 -26.51 -6.05 11.01
CA SER A 178 -27.15 -5.04 11.83
C SER A 178 -28.36 -5.62 12.58
N PRO A 179 -28.53 -5.32 13.88
CA PRO A 179 -29.74 -5.69 14.62
C PRO A 179 -30.89 -4.71 14.41
N HIS A 180 -30.66 -3.55 13.77
CA HIS A 180 -31.62 -2.45 13.70
C HIS A 180 -32.14 -2.19 12.28
N TYR A 181 -31.37 -2.54 11.25
CA TYR A 181 -31.72 -2.27 9.85
C TYR A 181 -31.35 -3.48 8.99
N PRO A 182 -32.00 -3.71 7.83
CA PRO A 182 -31.72 -4.86 6.98
C PRO A 182 -30.43 -4.63 6.19
N ALA A 183 -29.29 -4.73 6.89
CA ALA A 183 -27.98 -4.49 6.34
C ALA A 183 -26.91 -5.43 6.90
N LEU A 184 -25.95 -5.76 6.05
CA LEU A 184 -24.66 -6.36 6.41
C LEU A 184 -23.55 -5.34 6.22
N LEU A 185 -22.54 -5.41 7.07
CA LEU A 185 -21.28 -4.67 6.97
C LEU A 185 -20.15 -5.67 6.82
N ILE A 186 -19.21 -5.42 5.92
CA ILE A 186 -18.06 -6.29 5.68
C ILE A 186 -16.80 -5.48 5.91
N ASP A 187 -16.04 -5.86 6.92
CA ASP A 187 -14.71 -5.32 7.15
C ASP A 187 -13.78 -5.79 6.02
N THR A 188 -13.18 -4.82 5.32
CA THR A 188 -12.48 -5.06 4.06
C THR A 188 -11.13 -4.35 4.04
N TYR A 189 -10.08 -5.13 3.76
CA TYR A 189 -8.75 -4.61 3.45
C TYR A 189 -8.49 -4.64 1.94
N ILE A 190 -8.01 -3.54 1.40
CA ILE A 190 -7.71 -3.35 -0.02
C ILE A 190 -6.26 -2.91 -0.12
N SER A 191 -5.46 -3.69 -0.85
CA SER A 191 -4.12 -3.32 -1.27
C SER A 191 -4.16 -3.00 -2.75
N GLU A 192 -3.72 -1.81 -3.12
CA GLU A 192 -3.54 -1.36 -4.50
C GLU A 192 -2.14 -0.73 -4.63
N PRO A 193 -1.59 -0.54 -5.85
CA PRO A 193 -0.18 -0.19 -6.00
C PRO A 193 0.27 1.02 -5.17
N ALA A 194 -0.51 2.10 -5.15
CA ALA A 194 -0.14 3.33 -4.44
C ALA A 194 -0.63 3.43 -2.99
N LEU A 195 -1.61 2.61 -2.59
CA LEU A 195 -2.40 2.83 -1.38
C LEU A 195 -2.85 1.51 -0.75
N ASN A 196 -2.95 1.51 0.58
CA ASN A 196 -3.68 0.48 1.30
C ASN A 196 -4.88 1.15 1.97
N GLN A 197 -6.05 0.52 1.86
CA GLN A 197 -7.30 1.04 2.43
C GLN A 197 -7.95 -0.01 3.32
N HIS A 198 -8.41 0.44 4.48
CA HIS A 198 -9.23 -0.33 5.40
C HIS A 198 -10.61 0.31 5.43
N VAL A 199 -11.61 -0.37 4.88
CA VAL A 199 -12.94 0.20 4.61
C VAL A 199 -14.03 -0.77 5.05
N ALA A 200 -15.24 -0.27 5.22
CA ALA A 200 -16.41 -1.13 5.25
C ALA A 200 -17.07 -1.19 3.88
N LEU A 201 -17.37 -2.39 3.41
CA LEU A 201 -18.38 -2.58 2.38
C LEU A 201 -19.71 -2.90 3.05
N SER A 202 -20.81 -2.62 2.38
CA SER A 202 -22.14 -2.89 2.94
C SER A 202 -23.07 -3.51 1.92
N ILE A 203 -23.97 -4.34 2.42
CA ILE A 203 -25.07 -4.92 1.66
C ILE A 203 -26.36 -4.42 2.32
N HIS A 204 -27.11 -3.55 1.65
CA HIS A 204 -28.38 -3.00 2.14
C HIS A 204 -29.54 -3.57 1.35
N GLN A 205 -30.51 -4.20 2.02
CA GLN A 205 -31.73 -4.68 1.37
C GLN A 205 -32.74 -3.52 1.25
N ARG A 206 -33.36 -3.41 0.08
CA ARG A 206 -34.42 -2.43 -0.24
C ARG A 206 -35.80 -3.07 -0.17
N ASP A 207 -36.82 -2.23 -0.06
CA ASP A 207 -38.23 -2.64 0.00
C ASP A 207 -38.71 -3.36 -1.27
N ASP A 208 -38.07 -3.10 -2.42
CA ASP A 208 -38.35 -3.76 -3.71
C ASP A 208 -37.71 -5.15 -3.86
N GLY A 209 -37.10 -5.66 -2.78
CA GLY A 209 -36.41 -6.93 -2.71
C GLY A 209 -35.02 -6.95 -3.37
N THR A 210 -34.53 -5.82 -3.87
CA THR A 210 -33.15 -5.71 -4.36
C THR A 210 -32.18 -5.39 -3.22
N MET A 211 -30.89 -5.69 -3.42
CA MET A 211 -29.83 -5.37 -2.49
C MET A 211 -28.82 -4.45 -3.16
N ILE A 212 -28.35 -3.43 -2.44
CA ILE A 212 -27.23 -2.59 -2.85
C ILE A 212 -25.97 -3.09 -2.17
N VAL A 213 -24.93 -3.37 -2.95
CA VAL A 213 -23.56 -3.48 -2.43
C VAL A 213 -22.86 -2.15 -2.65
N GLY A 214 -22.32 -1.54 -1.60
CA GLY A 214 -21.68 -0.23 -1.70
C GLY A 214 -20.72 0.08 -0.56
N LEU A 215 -19.96 1.16 -0.72
CA LEU A 215 -18.99 1.63 0.28
C LEU A 215 -19.68 2.21 1.52
N ARG A 216 -19.14 1.92 2.70
CA ARG A 216 -19.42 2.62 3.97
C ARG A 216 -18.13 3.10 4.60
N GLU A 217 -18.24 4.19 5.34
CA GLU A 217 -17.10 4.82 5.98
C GLU A 217 -16.69 4.03 7.21
N ILE A 218 -15.49 3.44 7.14
CA ILE A 218 -14.60 3.25 8.28
C ILE A 218 -13.38 4.10 7.95
N GLY A 219 -13.14 5.16 8.72
CA GLY A 219 -12.13 6.17 8.38
C GLY A 219 -12.56 7.08 7.20
N PHE A 220 -11.61 7.45 6.33
CA PHE A 220 -11.81 8.33 5.17
C PHE A 220 -11.51 7.58 3.85
N PRO A 221 -12.38 6.65 3.42
CA PRO A 221 -12.11 5.80 2.27
C PRO A 221 -12.13 6.60 0.95
N ARG A 222 -11.22 6.30 0.02
CA ARG A 222 -11.15 6.95 -1.30
C ARG A 222 -11.70 5.99 -2.36
N PRO A 223 -12.67 6.42 -3.20
CA PRO A 223 -13.27 5.58 -4.24
C PRO A 223 -12.29 5.36 -5.41
N THR A 224 -11.24 4.59 -5.19
CA THR A 224 -10.22 4.22 -6.19
C THR A 224 -10.61 2.95 -6.95
N ASN A 225 -9.84 2.57 -7.97
CA ASN A 225 -10.01 1.29 -8.66
C ASN A 225 -10.00 0.09 -7.68
N GLY A 226 -9.18 0.14 -6.63
CA GLY A 226 -9.15 -0.89 -5.59
C GLY A 226 -10.49 -1.06 -4.87
N VAL A 227 -11.20 0.05 -4.57
CA VAL A 227 -12.55 0.00 -3.97
C VAL A 227 -13.59 -0.52 -4.96
N HIS A 228 -13.51 -0.11 -6.23
CA HIS A 228 -14.40 -0.65 -7.26
C HIS A 228 -14.21 -2.16 -7.44
N PHE A 229 -12.96 -2.63 -7.45
CA PHE A 229 -12.62 -4.05 -7.50
C PHE A 229 -13.10 -4.81 -6.25
N ALA A 230 -13.02 -4.19 -5.07
CA ALA A 230 -13.54 -4.80 -3.84
C ALA A 230 -15.06 -5.02 -3.88
N ILE A 231 -15.83 -4.03 -4.35
CA ILE A 231 -17.28 -4.18 -4.53
C ILE A 231 -17.59 -5.20 -5.64
N HIS A 232 -16.78 -5.25 -6.71
CA HIS A 232 -16.87 -6.31 -7.72
C HIS A 232 -16.69 -7.71 -7.09
N ALA A 233 -15.66 -7.90 -6.26
CA ALA A 233 -15.38 -9.17 -5.61
C ALA A 233 -16.54 -9.62 -4.69
N VAL A 234 -17.13 -8.71 -3.90
CA VAL A 234 -18.34 -9.01 -3.11
C VAL A 234 -19.50 -9.39 -4.02
N THR A 235 -19.68 -8.65 -5.12
CA THR A 235 -20.75 -8.91 -6.10
C THR A 235 -20.61 -10.31 -6.72
N GLN A 236 -19.40 -10.71 -7.14
CA GLN A 236 -19.13 -12.04 -7.71
C GLN A 236 -19.33 -13.15 -6.68
N TRP A 237 -18.88 -12.93 -5.44
CA TRP A 237 -19.13 -13.86 -4.35
C TRP A 237 -20.64 -14.08 -4.15
N LEU A 238 -21.44 -13.00 -4.09
CA LEU A 238 -22.90 -13.09 -3.95
C LEU A 238 -23.57 -13.81 -5.13
N LEU A 239 -23.13 -13.54 -6.37
CA LEU A 239 -23.62 -14.24 -7.57
C LEU A 239 -23.33 -15.75 -7.47
N GLY A 240 -22.18 -16.14 -6.90
CA GLY A 240 -21.83 -17.54 -6.68
C GLY A 240 -22.61 -18.26 -5.59
N LEU A 241 -23.40 -17.55 -4.76
CA LEU A 241 -24.14 -18.18 -3.65
C LEU A 241 -25.44 -18.87 -4.08
N HIS A 242 -26.07 -18.46 -5.18
CA HIS A 242 -27.34 -19.02 -5.65
C HIS A 242 -27.56 -18.74 -7.16
N SER A 243 -28.02 -19.73 -7.93
CA SER A 243 -28.20 -19.66 -9.39
C SER A 243 -29.10 -18.52 -9.86
N ASP A 244 -30.13 -18.21 -9.07
CA ASP A 244 -31.12 -17.17 -9.42
C ASP A 244 -30.70 -15.77 -8.98
N THR A 245 -29.49 -15.61 -8.42
CA THR A 245 -28.97 -14.29 -8.09
C THR A 245 -28.55 -13.57 -9.36
N VAL A 246 -29.09 -12.39 -9.60
CA VAL A 246 -28.83 -11.62 -10.83
C VAL A 246 -28.35 -10.20 -10.52
N LEU A 247 -27.36 -9.75 -11.28
CA LEU A 247 -26.90 -8.36 -11.29
C LEU A 247 -27.90 -7.50 -12.07
N VAL A 248 -28.53 -6.55 -11.38
CA VAL A 248 -29.55 -5.66 -11.95
C VAL A 248 -28.89 -4.40 -12.53
N LYS A 249 -27.92 -3.83 -11.81
CA LYS A 249 -27.22 -2.61 -12.22
C LYS A 249 -25.83 -2.56 -11.59
N SER A 250 -24.88 -1.98 -12.32
CA SER A 250 -23.54 -1.68 -11.82
C SER A 250 -23.14 -0.27 -12.28
N ASN A 251 -22.48 0.50 -11.42
CA ASN A 251 -21.72 1.69 -11.83
C ASN A 251 -20.21 1.50 -11.62
N LEU A 252 -19.77 0.25 -11.41
CA LEU A 252 -18.36 -0.06 -11.28
C LEU A 252 -17.64 0.33 -12.55
N ASN A 253 -16.41 0.81 -12.39
CA ASN A 253 -15.65 1.46 -13.43
C ASN A 253 -14.19 1.21 -13.08
N PHE A 254 -13.64 0.17 -13.68
CA PHE A 254 -12.22 -0.17 -13.64
C PHE A 254 -11.76 -0.07 -15.09
N ASP A 255 -10.68 0.66 -15.35
CA ASP A 255 -10.14 0.74 -16.70
C ASP A 255 -9.60 -0.64 -17.08
N ASP A 256 -9.95 -1.14 -18.28
CA ASP A 256 -9.25 -2.27 -18.90
C ASP A 256 -7.86 -1.79 -19.33
N THR A 257 -6.90 -1.76 -18.41
CA THR A 257 -5.49 -1.45 -18.71
C THR A 257 -4.55 -2.37 -17.97
#